data_AF-A0A1N7F8W6-F1
#
_entry.id   AF-A0A1N7F8W6-F1
#
_cell.length_a   1.000
_cell.length_b   1.000
_cell.length_c   1.000
_cell.angle_alpha   90.00
_cell.angle_beta   90.00
_cell.angle_gamma   90.00
#
_symmetry.space_group_name_H-M   'P 1'
#
loop_
_entity.id
_entity.type
_entity.pdbx_description
1 polymer ?
#
loop_
_entity_poly.entity_id
_entity_poly.type
_entity_poly.pdbx_seq_one_letter_code
_entity_poly.pdbx_strand_id
1 'polypeptide(L)'
;MPAHVWTPWFGVLGSKSGFDSIEECFGDLTEHVFALETGLSADPAMMWQVSGLDGYRLVSYSDAHSPPIVGRETTVFETDLDYFAIERDLRTGAGLCGTTEFFPEAGKYHVDGHRKCGVRLDPEETRKLGGLCPVCGRKLTVGVLSRVQNLADRPAGRSPRGAAGFRNLVPLPDLVAETLGVGPKSKKVGAETDRLVAALGPEFAILGDLPLDAIADCSLRLAEAIGRLRNGDVTKDPGYDGEFGRIRTLSVRGGQR
;
A
#
# COMPACT_ATOMS: atom_id res chain seq x y z
N MET A 1 5.01 8.44 17.41
CA MET A 1 4.57 8.06 16.06
C MET A 1 3.83 6.74 16.14
N PRO A 2 2.50 6.74 16.01
CA PRO A 2 1.69 5.54 15.90
C PRO A 2 2.07 4.71 14.67
N ALA A 3 2.26 3.41 14.87
CA ALA A 3 2.58 2.48 13.80
C ALA A 3 1.32 2.05 13.05
N HIS A 4 1.47 1.80 11.74
CA HIS A 4 0.51 1.15 10.84
C HIS A 4 -0.97 1.41 11.19
N VAL A 5 -1.39 2.68 11.14
CA VAL A 5 -2.57 3.21 11.86
C VAL A 5 -3.92 2.63 11.40
N TRP A 6 -3.98 2.09 10.18
CA TRP A 6 -5.19 1.53 9.58
C TRP A 6 -5.30 0.01 9.67
N THR A 7 -4.27 -0.67 10.18
CA THR A 7 -4.34 -2.13 10.37
C THR A 7 -5.56 -2.48 11.22
N PRO A 8 -6.42 -3.43 10.80
CA PRO A 8 -7.71 -3.65 11.47
C PRO A 8 -7.59 -3.96 12.97
N TRP A 9 -6.52 -4.65 13.36
CA TRP A 9 -6.15 -4.92 14.75
C TRP A 9 -4.92 -4.10 15.10
N PHE A 10 -4.92 -3.51 16.30
CA PHE A 10 -3.81 -2.75 16.90
C PHE A 10 -3.44 -1.42 16.19
N GLY A 11 -3.87 -1.17 14.96
CA GLY A 11 -3.80 0.16 14.35
C GLY A 11 -4.76 1.12 15.05
N VAL A 12 -4.29 2.33 15.35
CA VAL A 12 -5.05 3.33 16.13
C VAL A 12 -6.43 3.63 15.52
N LEU A 13 -6.53 3.74 14.21
CA LEU A 13 -7.78 3.99 13.47
C LEU A 13 -8.38 2.71 12.87
N GLY A 14 -7.84 1.54 13.23
CA GLY A 14 -8.30 0.24 12.78
C GLY A 14 -9.75 -0.03 13.17
N SER A 15 -10.46 -0.86 12.38
CA SER A 15 -11.88 -1.16 12.63
C SER A 15 -12.14 -1.93 13.93
N LYS A 16 -11.10 -2.37 14.64
CA LYS A 16 -11.16 -3.06 15.95
C LYS A 16 -10.46 -2.31 17.09
N SER A 17 -9.95 -1.09 16.87
CA SER A 17 -9.23 -0.32 17.90
C SER A 17 -10.16 0.43 18.85
N GLY A 18 -11.29 0.93 18.35
CA GLY A 18 -12.28 1.68 19.13
C GLY A 18 -12.08 3.20 19.14
N PHE A 19 -11.07 3.74 18.46
CA PHE A 19 -10.81 5.18 18.38
C PHE A 19 -11.11 5.75 16.99
N ASP A 20 -11.77 6.90 16.93
CA ASP A 20 -12.10 7.61 15.68
C ASP A 20 -11.14 8.77 15.37
N SER A 21 -10.21 9.09 16.29
CA SER A 21 -9.18 10.12 16.11
C SER A 21 -7.88 9.79 16.86
N ILE A 22 -6.78 10.47 16.51
CA ILE A 22 -5.50 10.34 17.21
C ILE A 22 -5.63 10.93 18.63
N GLU A 23 -6.36 12.03 18.75
CA GLU A 23 -6.63 12.76 19.98
C GLU A 23 -7.36 11.89 21.01
N GLU A 24 -8.35 11.09 20.57
CA GLU A 24 -9.06 10.15 21.45
C GLU A 24 -8.14 9.05 21.99
N CYS A 25 -7.18 8.59 21.18
CA CYS A 25 -6.25 7.52 21.56
C CYS A 25 -5.13 8.02 22.48
N PHE A 26 -4.55 9.18 22.20
CA PHE A 26 -3.37 9.69 22.89
C PHE A 26 -3.66 10.77 23.94
N GLY A 27 -4.83 11.41 23.91
CA GLY A 27 -5.24 12.44 24.87
C GLY A 27 -4.18 13.53 25.01
N ASP A 28 -3.72 13.76 26.24
CA ASP A 28 -2.72 14.78 26.57
C ASP A 28 -1.35 14.54 25.89
N LEU A 29 -1.08 13.35 25.35
CA LEU A 29 0.16 13.04 24.63
C LEU A 29 0.09 13.34 23.12
N THR A 30 -1.07 13.77 22.60
CA THR A 30 -1.29 13.99 21.17
C THR A 30 -0.31 14.99 20.58
N GLU A 31 0.06 16.05 21.32
CA GLU A 31 1.01 17.07 20.86
C GLU A 31 2.42 16.52 20.56
N HIS A 32 2.75 15.34 21.09
CA HIS A 32 4.01 14.66 20.82
C HIS A 32 3.97 13.76 19.57
N VAL A 33 2.80 13.61 18.95
CA VAL A 33 2.63 12.86 17.70
C VAL A 33 2.74 13.82 16.53
N PHE A 34 3.83 13.73 15.77
CA PHE A 34 4.09 14.57 14.59
C PHE A 34 4.04 13.80 13.27
N ALA A 35 4.07 12.46 13.35
CA ALA A 35 4.04 11.57 12.21
C ALA A 35 3.14 10.35 12.47
N LEU A 36 2.55 9.83 11.40
CA LEU A 36 1.73 8.62 11.38
C LEU A 36 2.31 7.66 10.33
N GLU A 37 2.46 6.40 10.71
CA GLU A 37 2.81 5.35 9.75
C GLU A 37 1.54 4.86 9.04
N THR A 38 1.54 4.93 7.70
CA THR A 38 0.45 4.44 6.83
C THR A 38 0.19 2.95 7.08
N GLY A 39 1.25 2.16 6.92
CA GLY A 39 1.29 0.71 6.98
C GLY A 39 0.62 0.04 5.78
N LEU A 40 0.88 -1.25 5.63
CA LEU A 40 0.52 -2.10 4.47
C LEU A 40 -0.97 -2.16 4.06
N SER A 41 -1.86 -1.54 4.82
CA SER A 41 -3.31 -1.57 4.63
C SER A 41 -3.89 -0.28 4.05
N ALA A 42 -3.10 0.80 4.01
CA ALA A 42 -3.52 2.10 3.50
C ALA A 42 -2.35 2.84 2.87
N ASP A 43 -2.64 3.73 1.93
CA ASP A 43 -1.66 4.65 1.36
C ASP A 43 -2.04 6.11 1.70
N PRO A 44 -1.18 7.10 1.37
CA PRO A 44 -1.48 8.50 1.60
C PRO A 44 -2.78 8.97 0.95
N ALA A 45 -3.16 8.45 -0.23
CA ALA A 45 -4.42 8.83 -0.88
C ALA A 45 -5.66 8.39 -0.08
N MET A 46 -5.58 7.24 0.61
CA MET A 46 -6.60 6.85 1.59
C MET A 46 -6.58 7.78 2.80
N MET A 47 -5.41 8.09 3.35
CA MET A 47 -5.28 8.95 4.54
C MET A 47 -5.79 10.36 4.33
N TRP A 48 -5.56 10.94 3.15
CA TRP A 48 -5.99 12.30 2.82
C TRP A 48 -7.51 12.49 2.78
N GLN A 49 -8.30 11.42 2.84
CA GLN A 49 -9.75 11.54 2.96
C GLN A 49 -10.20 12.03 4.35
N VAL A 50 -9.31 12.01 5.36
CA VAL A 50 -9.60 12.41 6.74
C VAL A 50 -8.80 13.67 7.09
N SER A 51 -9.44 14.84 7.08
CA SER A 51 -8.73 16.12 7.25
C SER A 51 -8.05 16.29 8.62
N GLY A 52 -8.55 15.59 9.65
CA GLY A 52 -7.88 15.51 10.95
C GLY A 52 -6.47 14.92 10.90
N LEU A 53 -6.09 14.25 9.82
CA LEU A 53 -4.75 13.67 9.65
C LEU A 53 -3.76 14.59 8.92
N ASP A 54 -4.21 15.73 8.39
CA ASP A 54 -3.38 16.64 7.58
C ASP A 54 -2.22 17.28 8.34
N GLY A 55 -2.35 17.38 9.67
CA GLY A 55 -1.32 17.94 10.53
C GLY A 55 -0.09 17.02 10.69
N TYR A 56 -0.24 15.73 10.38
CA TYR A 56 0.78 14.73 10.61
C TYR A 56 1.60 14.42 9.35
N ARG A 57 2.88 14.07 9.55
CA ARG A 57 3.76 13.62 8.48
C ARG A 57 3.47 12.15 8.21
N LEU A 58 3.14 11.82 6.97
CA LEU A 58 2.90 10.44 6.58
C LEU A 58 4.23 9.77 6.28
N VAL A 59 4.46 8.64 6.93
CA VAL A 59 5.64 7.80 6.74
C VAL A 59 5.21 6.37 6.51
N SER A 60 6.10 5.57 5.94
CA SER A 60 5.82 4.20 5.53
C SER A 60 7.05 3.33 5.75
N TYR A 61 6.83 2.16 6.36
CA TYR A 61 7.88 1.23 6.76
C TYR A 61 7.43 -0.22 6.54
N SER A 62 8.38 -1.10 6.26
CA SER A 62 8.06 -2.46 5.83
C SER A 62 7.45 -3.37 6.90
N ASP A 63 7.62 -3.08 8.20
CA ASP A 63 7.31 -4.03 9.29
C ASP A 63 7.87 -5.45 8.99
N ALA A 64 9.16 -5.49 8.66
CA ALA A 64 9.79 -6.68 8.07
C ALA A 64 10.14 -7.71 9.14
N HIS A 65 9.47 -8.86 9.05
CA HIS A 65 9.70 -10.04 9.90
C HIS A 65 10.56 -11.12 9.23
N SER A 66 11.05 -10.84 8.01
CA SER A 66 12.05 -11.67 7.33
C SER A 66 12.81 -10.84 6.30
N PRO A 67 14.05 -11.22 5.94
CA PRO A 67 14.86 -10.46 4.98
C PRO A 67 14.18 -10.18 3.63
N PRO A 68 13.43 -11.11 2.99
CA PRO A 68 12.84 -10.87 1.67
C PRO A 68 11.73 -9.81 1.62
N ILE A 69 11.23 -9.34 2.76
CA ILE A 69 10.15 -8.34 2.83
C ILE A 69 10.65 -6.99 3.35
N VAL A 70 11.95 -6.83 3.54
CA VAL A 70 12.57 -5.54 3.88
C VAL A 70 12.38 -4.57 2.71
N GLY A 71 11.98 -3.33 3.01
CA GLY A 71 11.82 -2.30 1.99
C GLY A 71 10.58 -2.45 1.09
N ARG A 72 9.63 -3.34 1.40
CA ARG A 72 8.34 -3.35 0.69
C ARG A 72 7.53 -2.06 0.85
N GLU A 73 7.87 -1.28 1.87
CA GLU A 73 7.38 0.06 2.17
C GLU A 73 8.55 0.89 2.72
N THR A 74 8.68 2.14 2.28
CA THR A 74 9.80 3.03 2.65
C THR A 74 9.39 4.50 2.68
N THR A 75 10.16 5.28 3.43
CA THR A 75 10.08 6.74 3.46
C THR A 75 11.34 7.33 2.85
N VAL A 76 11.19 8.36 2.01
CA VAL A 76 12.27 9.04 1.30
C VAL A 76 12.58 10.35 2.00
N PHE A 77 13.83 10.50 2.43
CA PHE A 77 14.35 11.72 3.05
C PHE A 77 15.48 12.31 2.19
N GLU A 78 15.48 13.63 2.01
CA GLU A 78 16.60 14.41 1.50
C GLU A 78 17.27 15.11 2.69
N THR A 79 18.19 14.38 3.34
CA THR A 79 18.80 14.80 4.60
C THR A 79 20.09 14.06 4.89
N ASP A 80 20.80 14.50 5.92
CA ASP A 80 22.02 13.84 6.38
C ASP A 80 21.69 12.48 7.01
N LEU A 81 22.57 11.49 6.83
CA LEU A 81 22.38 10.14 7.38
C LEU A 81 22.73 10.10 8.88
N ASP A 82 21.94 10.80 9.68
CA ASP A 82 22.07 10.83 11.13
C ASP A 82 20.70 10.86 11.83
N TYR A 83 20.68 10.45 13.10
CA TYR A 83 19.46 10.36 13.89
C TYR A 83 18.74 11.70 14.04
N PHE A 84 19.48 12.79 14.29
CA PHE A 84 18.93 14.10 14.60
C PHE A 84 18.36 14.78 13.35
N ALA A 85 18.99 14.58 12.19
CA ALA A 85 18.49 15.02 10.90
C ALA A 85 17.15 14.34 10.58
N ILE A 86 17.06 13.02 10.72
CA ILE A 86 15.81 12.26 10.50
C ILE A 86 14.74 12.69 11.52
N GLU A 87 15.08 12.84 12.80
CA GLU A 87 14.12 13.28 13.83
C GLU A 87 13.57 14.68 13.52
N ARG A 88 14.45 15.63 13.18
CA ARG A 88 14.08 17.00 12.77
C ARG A 88 13.12 16.96 11.59
N ASP A 89 13.41 16.13 10.60
CA ASP A 89 12.64 16.05 9.36
C ASP A 89 11.28 15.39 9.57
N LEU A 90 11.19 14.40 10.44
CA LEU A 90 9.91 13.84 10.88
C LEU A 90 9.06 14.88 11.63
N ARG A 91 9.67 15.68 12.52
CA ARG A 91 8.98 16.71 13.31
C ARG A 91 8.51 17.89 12.45
N THR A 92 9.35 18.34 11.53
CA THR A 92 9.13 19.58 10.78
C THR A 92 8.56 19.34 9.39
N GLY A 93 8.80 18.17 8.81
CA GLY A 93 8.56 17.87 7.40
C GLY A 93 9.64 18.41 6.44
N ALA A 94 10.65 19.15 6.94
CA ALA A 94 11.79 19.54 6.10
C ALA A 94 12.49 18.26 5.62
N GLY A 95 12.83 18.15 4.34
CA GLY A 95 13.50 16.96 3.82
C GLY A 95 12.62 15.71 3.65
N LEU A 96 11.35 15.69 4.08
CA LEU A 96 10.45 14.56 3.80
C LEU A 96 9.93 14.64 2.35
N CYS A 97 10.48 13.81 1.47
CA CYS A 97 10.16 13.85 0.03
C CYS A 97 8.90 13.04 -0.31
N GLY A 98 8.62 11.99 0.45
CA GLY A 98 7.48 11.12 0.21
C GLY A 98 7.67 9.69 0.67
N THR A 99 6.76 8.82 0.25
CA THR A 99 6.79 7.40 0.59
C THR A 99 6.73 6.51 -0.66
N THR A 100 7.25 5.29 -0.52
CA THR A 100 6.99 4.20 -1.45
C THR A 100 6.13 3.19 -0.71
N GLU A 101 4.90 2.99 -1.20
CA GLU A 101 3.84 2.25 -0.53
C GLU A 101 3.59 0.92 -1.22
N PHE A 102 3.06 -0.07 -0.49
CA PHE A 102 2.39 -1.18 -1.14
C PHE A 102 1.04 -0.71 -1.74
N PHE A 103 0.45 -1.50 -2.64
CA PHE A 103 -0.95 -1.25 -3.02
C PHE A 103 -1.87 -1.78 -1.91
N PRO A 104 -2.64 -0.92 -1.23
CA PRO A 104 -3.52 -1.35 -0.15
C PRO A 104 -4.58 -2.36 -0.61
N GLU A 105 -4.95 -2.33 -1.90
CA GLU A 105 -5.90 -3.28 -2.51
C GLU A 105 -5.41 -4.72 -2.46
N ALA A 106 -4.09 -4.96 -2.47
CA ALA A 106 -3.57 -6.31 -2.30
C ALA A 106 -3.68 -6.83 -0.86
N GLY A 107 -4.00 -5.97 0.11
CA GLY A 107 -4.22 -6.34 1.51
C GLY A 107 -5.41 -7.28 1.72
N LYS A 108 -5.33 -8.13 2.75
CA LYS A 108 -6.33 -9.18 3.07
C LYS A 108 -7.73 -8.68 3.43
N TYR A 109 -7.83 -7.43 3.86
CA TYR A 109 -9.03 -6.83 4.43
C TYR A 109 -9.24 -5.45 3.81
N HIS A 110 -8.95 -5.28 2.52
CA HIS A 110 -9.05 -3.97 1.88
C HIS A 110 -10.51 -3.52 1.77
N VAL A 111 -11.33 -4.27 1.04
CA VAL A 111 -12.78 -4.02 0.91
C VAL A 111 -13.60 -4.92 1.84
N ASP A 112 -14.88 -4.61 1.95
CA ASP A 112 -15.81 -5.45 2.70
C ASP A 112 -16.02 -6.79 2.01
N GLY A 113 -16.26 -7.84 2.79
CA GLY A 113 -16.59 -9.10 2.16
C GLY A 113 -16.97 -10.23 3.08
N HIS A 114 -17.31 -11.35 2.45
CA HIS A 114 -17.66 -12.60 3.10
C HIS A 114 -17.11 -13.76 2.28
N ARG A 115 -15.93 -14.23 2.68
CA ARG A 115 -15.11 -15.23 1.99
C ARG A 115 -15.88 -16.50 1.67
N LYS A 116 -16.68 -16.99 2.64
CA LYS A 116 -17.46 -18.22 2.47
C LYS A 116 -18.47 -18.16 1.32
N CYS A 117 -18.91 -16.96 0.95
CA CYS A 117 -19.84 -16.74 -0.16
C CYS A 117 -19.16 -16.14 -1.40
N GLY A 118 -17.84 -15.88 -1.37
CA GLY A 118 -17.14 -15.19 -2.46
C GLY A 118 -17.65 -13.77 -2.72
N VAL A 119 -18.25 -13.13 -1.71
CA VAL A 119 -18.80 -11.77 -1.85
C VAL A 119 -17.73 -10.76 -1.49
N ARG A 120 -17.54 -9.80 -2.37
CA ARG A 120 -16.65 -8.67 -2.24
C ARG A 120 -17.38 -7.40 -2.67
N LEU A 121 -17.39 -6.38 -1.83
CA LEU A 121 -18.20 -5.19 -2.03
C LEU A 121 -17.43 -3.93 -1.64
N ASP A 122 -17.54 -2.91 -2.47
CA ASP A 122 -17.08 -1.58 -2.09
C ASP A 122 -17.97 -1.01 -0.97
N PRO A 123 -17.45 -0.05 -0.18
CA PRO A 123 -18.17 0.45 1.00
C PRO A 123 -19.57 1.01 0.68
N GLU A 124 -19.75 1.61 -0.51
CA GLU A 124 -21.05 2.12 -0.95
C GLU A 124 -22.06 0.99 -1.18
N GLU A 125 -21.62 -0.12 -1.78
CA GLU A 125 -22.47 -1.29 -2.01
C GLU A 125 -22.84 -1.96 -0.68
N THR A 126 -21.88 -2.09 0.24
CA THR A 126 -22.13 -2.60 1.59
C THR A 126 -23.17 -1.76 2.32
N ARG A 127 -23.09 -0.43 2.25
CA ARG A 127 -24.07 0.48 2.84
C ARG A 127 -25.48 0.25 2.26
N LYS A 128 -25.60 0.09 0.94
CA LYS A 128 -26.88 -0.20 0.27
C LYS A 128 -27.49 -1.54 0.72
N LEU A 129 -26.66 -2.51 1.09
CA LEU A 129 -27.08 -3.83 1.59
C LEU A 129 -27.18 -3.90 3.13
N GLY A 130 -27.05 -2.77 3.83
CA GLY A 130 -27.17 -2.71 5.30
C GLY A 130 -26.10 -3.50 6.05
N GLY A 131 -24.91 -3.70 5.46
CA GLY A 131 -23.83 -4.47 6.09
C GLY A 131 -23.99 -5.98 6.00
N LEU A 132 -24.94 -6.48 5.20
CA LEU A 132 -25.28 -7.89 5.12
C LEU A 132 -24.85 -8.51 3.78
N CYS A 133 -24.40 -9.76 3.83
CA CYS A 133 -24.07 -10.56 2.67
C CYS A 133 -25.35 -10.85 1.86
N PRO A 134 -25.41 -10.53 0.56
CA PRO A 134 -26.60 -10.74 -0.27
C PRO A 134 -26.90 -12.23 -0.51
N VAL A 135 -25.93 -13.12 -0.26
CA VAL A 135 -26.07 -14.57 -0.47
C VAL A 135 -26.64 -15.28 0.76
N CYS A 136 -26.23 -14.89 1.97
CA CYS A 136 -26.55 -15.64 3.18
C CYS A 136 -27.13 -14.80 4.34
N GLY A 137 -27.24 -13.48 4.18
CA GLY A 137 -27.79 -12.56 5.18
C GLY A 137 -26.92 -12.34 6.43
N ARG A 138 -25.73 -12.95 6.51
CA ARG A 138 -24.79 -12.72 7.62
C ARG A 138 -24.05 -11.39 7.44
N LYS A 139 -23.56 -10.82 8.54
CA LYS A 139 -22.73 -9.61 8.51
C LYS A 139 -21.47 -9.83 7.67
N LEU A 140 -21.12 -8.82 6.88
CA LEU A 140 -19.84 -8.76 6.17
C LEU A 140 -18.69 -8.46 7.15
N THR A 141 -17.50 -8.96 6.83
CA THR A 141 -16.27 -8.48 7.45
C THR A 141 -15.97 -7.10 6.88
N VAL A 142 -15.84 -6.12 7.77
CA VAL A 142 -15.56 -4.72 7.40
C VAL A 142 -14.10 -4.58 6.98
N GLY A 143 -13.88 -4.06 5.77
CA GLY A 143 -12.57 -3.74 5.22
C GLY A 143 -12.04 -2.39 5.68
N VAL A 144 -10.74 -2.19 5.45
CA VAL A 144 -10.01 -0.96 5.78
C VAL A 144 -10.54 0.22 4.98
N LEU A 145 -10.88 0.03 3.71
CA LEU A 145 -11.46 1.09 2.88
C LEU A 145 -12.79 1.60 3.46
N SER A 146 -13.64 0.72 3.97
CA SER A 146 -14.88 1.11 4.67
C SER A 146 -14.58 1.86 5.95
N ARG A 147 -13.57 1.43 6.71
CA ARG A 147 -13.15 2.16 7.93
C ARG A 147 -12.64 3.56 7.61
N VAL A 148 -11.82 3.72 6.58
CA VAL A 148 -11.37 5.04 6.10
C VAL A 148 -12.56 5.90 5.70
N GLN A 149 -13.48 5.38 4.87
CA GLN A 149 -14.65 6.14 4.43
C GLN A 149 -15.61 6.51 5.57
N ASN A 150 -15.69 5.71 6.63
CA ASN A 150 -16.50 6.05 7.81
C ASN A 150 -15.93 7.26 8.57
N LEU A 151 -14.62 7.47 8.52
CA LEU A 151 -13.95 8.62 9.15
C LEU A 151 -13.68 9.78 8.18
N ALA A 152 -13.87 9.54 6.88
CA ALA A 152 -13.60 10.51 5.83
C ALA A 152 -14.57 11.69 5.88
N ASP A 153 -14.01 12.89 5.78
CA ASP A 153 -14.73 14.16 5.65
C ASP A 153 -14.48 14.84 4.29
N ARG A 154 -13.72 14.18 3.41
CA ARG A 154 -13.40 14.63 2.05
C ARG A 154 -13.50 13.49 1.03
N PRO A 155 -13.82 13.80 -0.24
CA PRO A 155 -13.76 12.80 -1.30
C PRO A 155 -12.32 12.35 -1.56
N ALA A 156 -12.17 11.12 -2.05
CA ALA A 156 -10.90 10.59 -2.53
C ALA A 156 -10.34 11.40 -3.71
N GLY A 157 -9.03 11.31 -3.93
CA GLY A 157 -8.36 11.87 -5.11
C GLY A 157 -7.84 13.30 -4.98
N ARG A 158 -7.90 13.90 -3.78
CA ARG A 158 -7.31 15.22 -3.52
C ARG A 158 -6.27 15.14 -2.41
N SER A 159 -5.05 15.58 -2.70
CA SER A 159 -4.00 15.73 -1.69
C SER A 159 -4.13 17.07 -0.93
N PRO A 160 -3.76 17.11 0.36
CA PRO A 160 -3.58 18.35 1.10
C PRO A 160 -2.48 19.21 0.48
N ARG A 161 -2.58 20.53 0.65
CA ARG A 161 -1.56 21.44 0.13
C ARG A 161 -0.23 21.19 0.84
N GLY A 162 0.82 20.92 0.07
CA GLY A 162 2.16 20.69 0.62
C GLY A 162 2.36 19.29 1.20
N ALA A 163 1.41 18.36 0.99
CA ALA A 163 1.63 16.96 1.31
C ALA A 163 2.79 16.39 0.49
N ALA A 164 3.64 15.58 1.14
CA ALA A 164 4.68 14.84 0.46
C ALA A 164 4.09 13.85 -0.57
N GLY A 165 4.83 13.58 -1.64
CA GLY A 165 4.38 12.66 -2.68
C GLY A 165 4.36 11.21 -2.19
N PHE A 166 3.77 10.32 -2.97
CA PHE A 166 3.94 8.89 -2.78
C PHE A 166 3.87 8.16 -4.12
N ARG A 167 4.38 6.93 -4.12
CA ARG A 167 4.20 5.99 -5.24
C ARG A 167 3.87 4.61 -4.68
N ASN A 168 2.95 3.90 -5.31
CA ASN A 168 2.75 2.49 -4.98
C ASN A 168 3.74 1.62 -5.78
N LEU A 169 4.19 0.52 -5.18
CA LEU A 169 5.11 -0.44 -5.79
C LEU A 169 4.51 -1.84 -5.77
N VAL A 170 4.96 -2.68 -6.71
CA VAL A 170 4.84 -4.14 -6.65
C VAL A 170 6.27 -4.69 -6.58
N PRO A 171 6.60 -5.57 -5.62
CA PRO A 171 7.96 -6.10 -5.49
C PRO A 171 8.44 -6.72 -6.80
N LEU A 172 9.72 -6.56 -7.11
CA LEU A 172 10.31 -7.06 -8.36
C LEU A 172 10.06 -8.58 -8.57
N PRO A 173 10.17 -9.46 -7.55
CA PRO A 173 9.82 -10.86 -7.70
C PRO A 173 8.38 -11.10 -8.19
N ASP A 174 7.42 -10.28 -7.75
CA ASP A 174 6.01 -10.42 -8.15
C ASP A 174 5.80 -10.00 -9.61
N LEU A 175 6.46 -8.93 -10.07
CA LEU A 175 6.46 -8.55 -11.48
C LEU A 175 7.15 -9.60 -12.36
N VAL A 176 8.28 -10.14 -11.91
CA VAL A 176 8.97 -11.24 -12.60
C VAL A 176 8.08 -12.47 -12.68
N ALA A 177 7.38 -12.82 -11.60
CA ALA A 177 6.41 -13.93 -11.58
C ALA A 177 5.30 -13.73 -12.61
N GLU A 178 4.75 -12.52 -12.70
CA GLU A 178 3.74 -12.15 -13.68
C GLU A 178 4.27 -12.27 -15.12
N THR A 179 5.49 -11.78 -15.38
CA THR A 179 6.11 -11.86 -16.72
C THR A 179 6.39 -13.30 -17.16
N LEU A 180 6.73 -14.16 -16.21
CA LEU A 180 7.04 -15.58 -16.44
C LEU A 180 5.81 -16.49 -16.40
N GLY A 181 4.67 -16.01 -15.91
CA GLY A 181 3.43 -16.79 -15.76
C GLY A 181 3.52 -17.90 -14.71
N VAL A 182 4.31 -17.69 -13.66
CA VAL A 182 4.52 -18.66 -12.57
C VAL A 182 4.27 -18.02 -11.21
N GLY A 183 4.26 -18.81 -10.14
CA GLY A 183 4.12 -18.26 -8.78
C GLY A 183 5.39 -17.51 -8.32
N PRO A 184 5.25 -16.45 -7.50
CA PRO A 184 6.37 -15.62 -7.04
C PRO A 184 7.39 -16.35 -6.17
N LYS A 185 6.98 -17.44 -5.52
CA LYS A 185 7.87 -18.30 -4.73
C LYS A 185 8.61 -19.36 -5.55
N SER A 186 8.51 -19.33 -6.87
CA SER A 186 9.17 -20.32 -7.71
C SER A 186 10.69 -20.07 -7.79
N LYS A 187 11.47 -21.15 -7.88
CA LYS A 187 12.94 -21.03 -8.07
C LYS A 187 13.30 -20.23 -9.32
N LYS A 188 12.46 -20.29 -10.36
CA LYS A 188 12.64 -19.55 -11.61
C LYS A 188 12.55 -18.04 -11.39
N VAL A 189 11.61 -17.59 -10.55
CA VAL A 189 11.46 -16.17 -10.19
C VAL A 189 12.67 -15.68 -9.40
N GLY A 190 13.12 -16.45 -8.41
CA GLY A 190 14.34 -16.11 -7.65
C GLY A 190 15.55 -15.95 -8.56
N ALA A 191 15.84 -16.95 -9.39
CA ALA A 191 16.97 -16.91 -10.31
C ALA A 191 16.91 -15.74 -11.31
N GLU A 192 15.71 -15.43 -11.83
CA GLU A 192 15.55 -14.30 -12.76
C GLU A 192 15.65 -12.95 -12.04
N THR A 193 15.14 -12.84 -10.81
CA THR A 193 15.29 -11.63 -9.98
C THR A 193 16.76 -11.38 -9.68
N ASP A 194 17.51 -12.40 -9.25
CA ASP A 194 18.95 -12.30 -8.98
C ASP A 194 19.73 -11.87 -10.23
N ARG A 195 19.38 -12.43 -11.40
CA ARG A 195 19.97 -12.05 -12.69
C ARG A 195 19.73 -10.58 -13.02
N LEU A 196 18.49 -10.11 -12.85
CA LEU A 196 18.11 -8.72 -13.12
C LEU A 196 18.83 -7.77 -12.16
N VAL A 197 18.88 -8.08 -10.88
CA VAL A 197 19.59 -7.27 -9.88
C VAL A 197 21.10 -7.22 -10.17
N ALA A 198 21.71 -8.34 -10.56
CA ALA A 198 23.11 -8.37 -10.95
C ALA A 198 23.42 -7.54 -12.20
N ALA A 199 22.48 -7.47 -13.15
CA ALA A 199 22.66 -6.76 -14.42
C ALA A 199 22.31 -5.27 -14.33
N LEU A 200 21.25 -4.92 -13.61
CA LEU A 200 20.65 -3.58 -13.61
C LEU A 200 20.87 -2.82 -12.29
N GLY A 201 21.28 -3.51 -11.22
CA GLY A 201 21.47 -2.93 -9.89
C GLY A 201 20.28 -3.19 -8.94
N PRO A 202 20.17 -2.41 -7.84
CA PRO A 202 19.22 -2.70 -6.77
C PRO A 202 17.75 -2.58 -7.21
N GLU A 203 16.88 -3.31 -6.54
CA GLU A 203 15.44 -3.39 -6.86
C GLU A 203 14.76 -2.03 -6.99
N PHE A 204 15.01 -1.10 -6.06
CA PHE A 204 14.42 0.25 -6.12
C PHE A 204 14.82 1.03 -7.38
N ALA A 205 16.07 0.90 -7.82
CA ALA A 205 16.51 1.55 -9.05
C ALA A 205 15.79 0.95 -10.26
N ILE A 206 15.66 -0.38 -10.32
CA ILE A 206 14.92 -1.09 -11.39
C ILE A 206 13.46 -0.63 -11.41
N LEU A 207 12.78 -0.64 -10.27
CA LEU A 207 11.36 -0.31 -10.18
C LEU A 207 11.06 1.18 -10.40
N GLY A 208 11.95 2.07 -9.96
CA GLY A 208 11.67 3.51 -9.88
C GLY A 208 12.42 4.37 -10.88
N ASP A 209 13.73 4.16 -11.03
CA ASP A 209 14.63 5.23 -11.49
C ASP A 209 15.28 4.93 -12.84
N LEU A 210 15.53 3.65 -13.14
CA LEU A 210 16.16 3.26 -14.40
C LEU A 210 15.25 3.56 -15.60
N PRO A 211 15.80 4.08 -16.71
CA PRO A 211 15.09 4.18 -17.98
C PRO A 211 14.50 2.84 -18.45
N LEU A 212 13.31 2.87 -19.05
CA LEU A 212 12.59 1.66 -19.47
C LEU A 212 13.31 0.90 -20.61
N ASP A 213 14.07 1.60 -21.45
CA ASP A 213 14.91 1.03 -22.51
C ASP A 213 16.06 0.18 -21.93
N ALA A 214 16.73 0.66 -20.87
CA ALA A 214 17.75 -0.12 -20.18
C ALA A 214 17.18 -1.43 -19.58
N ILE A 215 15.94 -1.40 -19.09
CA ILE A 215 15.25 -2.61 -18.61
C ILE A 215 14.84 -3.51 -19.79
N ALA A 216 14.41 -2.91 -20.90
CA ALA A 216 13.96 -3.61 -22.10
C ALA A 216 15.07 -4.46 -22.74
N ASP A 217 16.33 -4.02 -22.65
CA ASP A 217 17.50 -4.79 -23.07
C ASP A 217 17.61 -6.14 -22.35
N CYS A 218 17.14 -6.21 -21.10
CA CYS A 218 17.10 -7.46 -20.33
C CYS A 218 15.77 -8.23 -20.48
N SER A 219 14.65 -7.51 -20.55
CA SER A 219 13.31 -8.08 -20.70
C SER A 219 12.29 -7.01 -21.12
N LEU A 220 11.89 -7.04 -22.39
CA LEU A 220 10.81 -6.18 -22.93
C LEU A 220 9.52 -6.27 -22.10
N ARG A 221 9.18 -7.47 -21.64
CA ARG A 221 7.94 -7.71 -20.89
C ARG A 221 8.00 -7.14 -19.48
N LEU A 222 9.17 -7.16 -18.85
CA LEU A 222 9.37 -6.53 -17.55
C LEU A 222 9.37 -5.00 -17.68
N ALA A 223 9.98 -4.46 -18.73
CA ALA A 223 9.93 -3.02 -19.02
C ALA A 223 8.49 -2.52 -19.21
N GLU A 224 7.64 -3.29 -19.92
CA GLU A 224 6.21 -2.99 -20.04
C GLU A 224 5.51 -3.00 -18.67
N ALA A 225 5.75 -4.04 -17.85
CA ALA A 225 5.16 -4.17 -16.52
C ALA A 225 5.54 -2.98 -15.60
N ILE A 226 6.82 -2.62 -15.57
CA ILE A 226 7.33 -1.50 -14.78
C ILE A 226 6.81 -0.17 -15.31
N GLY A 227 6.75 0.02 -16.64
CA GLY A 227 6.19 1.24 -17.23
C GLY A 227 4.73 1.46 -16.81
N ARG A 228 3.91 0.40 -16.85
CA ARG A 228 2.52 0.45 -16.37
C ARG A 228 2.43 0.72 -14.88
N LEU A 229 3.26 0.06 -14.07
CA LEU A 229 3.34 0.31 -12.63
C LEU A 229 3.64 1.79 -12.33
N ARG A 230 4.66 2.37 -12.97
CA ARG A 230 5.07 3.77 -12.78
C ARG A 230 3.98 4.77 -13.17
N ASN A 231 3.16 4.43 -14.16
CA ASN A 231 2.03 5.26 -14.60
C ASN A 231 0.75 5.04 -13.77
N GLY A 232 0.73 4.06 -12.86
CA GLY A 232 -0.48 3.66 -12.15
C GLY A 232 -1.48 2.85 -12.99
N ASP A 233 -1.09 2.40 -14.18
CA ASP A 233 -1.88 1.62 -15.13
C ASP A 233 -1.96 0.13 -14.71
N VAL A 234 -2.49 -0.12 -13.52
CA VAL A 234 -2.56 -1.46 -12.93
C VAL A 234 -4.00 -1.93 -12.75
N THR A 235 -4.24 -3.22 -12.96
CA THR A 235 -5.50 -3.85 -12.58
C THR A 235 -5.44 -4.27 -11.12
N LYS A 236 -6.42 -3.81 -10.34
CA LYS A 236 -6.53 -4.06 -8.91
C LYS A 236 -7.68 -5.03 -8.66
N ASP A 237 -7.36 -6.20 -8.11
CA ASP A 237 -8.32 -7.21 -7.69
C ASP A 237 -8.30 -7.25 -6.16
N PRO A 238 -9.15 -6.46 -5.47
CA PRO A 238 -8.96 -6.17 -4.06
C PRO A 238 -9.18 -7.38 -3.16
N GLY A 239 -8.40 -7.47 -2.09
CA GLY A 239 -8.55 -8.50 -1.06
C GLY A 239 -9.68 -8.18 -0.08
N TYR A 240 -10.20 -9.23 0.56
CA TYR A 240 -11.38 -9.17 1.42
C TYR A 240 -11.41 -10.37 2.37
N ASP A 241 -11.98 -10.19 3.57
CA ASP A 241 -12.24 -11.25 4.56
C ASP A 241 -11.11 -12.30 4.73
N GLY A 242 -9.86 -11.84 4.76
CA GLY A 242 -8.67 -12.67 4.99
C GLY A 242 -7.98 -13.19 3.71
N GLU A 243 -8.55 -12.93 2.54
CA GLU A 243 -7.96 -13.27 1.24
C GLU A 243 -7.17 -12.07 0.69
N PHE A 244 -5.91 -12.31 0.32
CA PHE A 244 -5.09 -11.29 -0.34
C PHE A 244 -5.68 -10.92 -1.70
N GLY A 245 -5.65 -9.63 -2.01
CA GLY A 245 -5.90 -9.14 -3.35
C GLY A 245 -4.72 -9.39 -4.28
N ARG A 246 -4.85 -8.94 -5.51
CA ARG A 246 -3.81 -9.05 -6.54
C ARG A 246 -3.71 -7.76 -7.32
N ILE A 247 -2.49 -7.30 -7.50
CA ILE A 247 -2.15 -6.24 -8.45
C ILE A 247 -1.57 -6.90 -9.68
N ARG A 248 -2.03 -6.49 -10.86
CA ARG A 248 -1.51 -6.97 -12.14
C ARG A 248 -1.13 -5.79 -12.99
N THR A 249 0.07 -5.83 -13.52
CA THR A 249 0.57 -4.82 -14.46
C THR A 249 0.28 -5.26 -15.90
N LEU A 250 0.25 -6.55 -16.17
CA LEU A 250 0.09 -7.11 -17.49
C LEU A 250 -1.30 -7.70 -17.68
N SER A 251 -1.84 -7.53 -18.89
CA SER A 251 -3.09 -8.16 -19.29
C SER A 251 -2.88 -9.68 -19.34
N VAL A 252 -3.85 -10.45 -18.85
CA VAL A 252 -3.83 -11.91 -19.00
C VAL A 252 -3.87 -12.22 -20.50
N ARG A 253 -2.81 -12.82 -21.04
CA ARG A 253 -2.90 -13.38 -22.40
C ARG A 253 -4.00 -14.43 -22.36
N GLY A 254 -5.06 -14.23 -23.15
CA GLY A 254 -6.07 -15.24 -23.39
C GLY A 254 -5.38 -16.49 -23.92
N GLY A 255 -5.11 -17.44 -23.03
CA GLY A 255 -4.72 -18.77 -23.40
C GLY A 255 -5.97 -19.46 -23.93
N GLN A 256 -6.02 -19.67 -25.25
CA GLN A 256 -6.85 -20.73 -25.80
C GLN A 256 -6.54 -22.02 -25.01
N ARG A 257 -7.55 -22.49 -24.28
CA ARG A 257 -7.78 -23.91 -24.03
C ARG A 257 -9.24 -24.18 -24.35
#